data_AF-A0A1H0Z4X8-F1
#
_entry.id   AF-A0A1H0Z4X8-F1
#
_cell.length_a   1.000
_cell.length_b   1.000
_cell.length_c   1.000
_cell.angle_alpha   90.00
_cell.angle_beta   90.00
_cell.angle_gamma   90.00
#
_symmetry.space_group_name_H-M   'P 1'
#
loop_
_entity.id
_entity.type
_entity.pdbx_description
1 polymer ?
#
loop_
_entity_poly.entity_id
_entity_poly.type
_entity_poly.pdbx_seq_one_letter_code
_entity_poly.pdbx_strand_id
1 'polypeptide(L)'
;MNRYLHEVEAQLGALSRRDRARALEALSAQLGELADAGIDPAEALGPAEQYAADLRDALTGDAPAADSRLRVLGVPLELRGPVSAEVRSRTWDPDSPRLLVPRLFGAGWTVNLGALAVRLRLIRPDDATSDVLDRVPKSAVSGAQLVPLAIAAAAAGSLALAWRGLPDRVATGFGLGGRRTGTGSRRSLIAAVAVGAVPALWAQRRRVPVEDRLVRAASATTLATLSTSVVAATVLDARRPRGRWGLLLAAALPAGLAAALAVIVLPLRAGLRRAWRDARAEGAAEGTAAGAAAESSQ
;
A
#
# COMPACT_ATOMS: atom_id res chain seq x y z
N MET A 1 28.26 -5.54 16.66
CA MET A 1 27.66 -4.20 16.51
C MET A 1 27.97 -3.71 15.10
N ASN A 2 26.97 -3.34 14.30
CA ASN A 2 27.15 -2.99 12.88
C ASN A 2 27.90 -1.66 12.73
N ARG A 3 28.96 -1.60 11.90
CA ARG A 3 29.81 -0.41 11.68
C ARG A 3 28.99 0.81 11.27
N TYR A 4 28.00 0.61 10.39
CA TYR A 4 27.11 1.67 9.91
C TYR A 4 26.30 2.32 11.05
N LEU A 5 25.86 1.51 12.02
CA LEU A 5 25.08 1.99 13.17
C LEU A 5 25.92 2.93 14.07
N HIS A 6 27.19 2.57 14.29
CA HIS A 6 28.09 3.38 15.11
C HIS A 6 28.43 4.72 14.44
N GLU A 7 28.60 4.72 13.11
CA GLU A 7 28.84 5.93 12.32
C GLU A 7 27.62 6.88 12.37
N VAL A 8 26.40 6.34 12.27
CA VAL A 8 25.17 7.14 12.43
C VAL A 8 25.04 7.65 13.86
N GLU A 9 25.26 6.82 14.87
CA GLU A 9 25.16 7.20 16.28
C GLU A 9 26.05 8.40 16.64
N ALA A 10 27.29 8.42 16.14
CA ALA A 10 28.24 9.50 16.38
C ALA A 10 27.71 10.86 15.88
N GLN A 11 26.91 10.85 14.81
CA GLN A 11 26.36 12.05 14.17
C GLN A 11 25.05 12.54 14.79
N LEU A 12 24.40 11.74 15.65
CA LEU A 12 23.12 12.08 16.31
C LEU A 12 23.29 12.74 17.69
N GLY A 13 24.48 13.20 18.04
CA GLY A 13 24.79 13.78 19.35
C GLY A 13 23.93 15.00 19.73
N ALA A 14 23.39 15.72 18.75
CA ALA A 14 22.55 16.91 18.95
C ALA A 14 21.08 16.61 19.29
N LEU A 15 20.63 15.35 19.18
CA LEU A 15 19.24 14.97 19.45
C LEU A 15 18.99 14.71 20.95
N SER A 16 17.71 14.80 21.35
CA SER A 16 17.30 14.39 22.69
C SER A 16 17.66 12.91 22.95
N ARG A 17 18.00 12.57 24.18
CA ARG A 17 18.37 11.19 24.57
C ARG A 17 17.27 10.17 24.20
N ARG A 18 16.01 10.59 24.29
CA ARG A 18 14.84 9.74 23.95
C ARG A 18 14.71 9.51 22.45
N ASP A 19 14.91 10.55 21.64
CA ASP A 19 14.75 10.46 20.19
C ASP A 19 15.93 9.75 19.54
N ARG A 20 17.15 9.99 20.05
CA ARG A 20 18.34 9.24 19.67
C ARG A 20 18.19 7.75 19.96
N ALA A 21 17.73 7.38 21.16
CA ALA A 21 17.55 5.97 21.52
C ALA A 21 16.56 5.26 20.59
N ARG A 22 15.40 5.90 20.33
CA ARG A 22 14.39 5.36 19.41
C ARG A 22 14.89 5.23 17.98
N ALA A 23 15.64 6.22 17.49
CA ALA A 23 16.14 6.21 16.13
C ALA A 23 17.21 5.13 15.92
N LEU A 24 18.07 4.90 16.92
CA LEU A 24 19.08 3.85 16.88
C LEU A 24 18.48 2.45 17.04
N GLU A 25 17.42 2.30 17.83
CA GLU A 25 16.66 1.04 17.92
C GLU A 25 15.99 0.67 16.59
N ALA A 26 15.38 1.65 15.90
CA ALA A 26 14.81 1.43 14.58
C ALA A 26 15.88 1.11 13.52
N LEU A 27 17.02 1.83 13.55
CA LEU A 27 18.13 1.57 12.64
C LEU A 27 18.75 0.19 12.88
N SER A 28 18.89 -0.24 14.13
CA SER A 28 19.45 -1.56 14.44
C SER A 28 18.57 -2.70 13.90
N ALA A 29 17.26 -2.58 14.04
CA ALA A 29 16.31 -3.53 13.47
C ALA A 29 16.40 -3.57 11.93
N GLN A 30 16.42 -2.40 11.28
CA GLN A 30 16.54 -2.30 9.83
C GLN A 30 17.86 -2.89 9.29
N LEU A 31 18.97 -2.68 10.02
CA LEU A 31 20.27 -3.25 9.66
C LEU A 31 20.29 -4.77 9.85
N GLY A 32 19.51 -5.32 10.77
CA GLY A 32 19.28 -6.76 10.89
C GLY A 32 18.62 -7.33 9.64
N GLU A 33 17.53 -6.70 9.18
CA GLU A 33 16.84 -7.14 7.94
C GLU A 33 17.73 -7.06 6.69
N LEU A 34 18.55 -6.01 6.57
CA LEU A 34 19.50 -5.87 5.46
C LEU A 34 20.59 -6.93 5.51
N ALA A 35 21.08 -7.26 6.70
CA ALA A 35 22.06 -8.32 6.90
C ALA A 35 21.48 -9.69 6.52
N ASP A 36 20.24 -9.98 6.93
CA ASP A 36 19.52 -11.22 6.58
C ASP A 36 19.28 -11.33 5.06
N ALA A 37 19.10 -10.20 4.38
CA ALA A 37 18.95 -10.12 2.93
C ALA A 37 20.29 -10.07 2.16
N GLY A 38 21.43 -9.98 2.86
CA GLY A 38 22.76 -9.87 2.25
C GLY A 38 23.01 -8.55 1.51
N ILE A 39 22.32 -7.47 1.89
CA ILE A 39 22.39 -6.15 1.24
C ILE A 39 23.30 -5.22 2.06
N ASP A 40 24.20 -4.50 1.40
CA ASP A 40 25.05 -3.50 2.06
C ASP A 40 24.20 -2.31 2.54
N PRO A 41 24.25 -1.95 3.84
CA PRO A 41 23.60 -0.76 4.37
C PRO A 41 23.95 0.54 3.63
N ALA A 42 25.18 0.70 3.16
CA ALA A 42 25.58 1.91 2.42
C ALA A 42 24.92 1.98 1.04
N GLU A 43 24.68 0.83 0.41
CA GLU A 43 23.95 0.72 -0.86
C GLU A 43 22.44 0.97 -0.68
N ALA A 44 21.85 0.44 0.40
CA ALA A 44 20.42 0.52 0.66
C ALA A 44 19.97 1.86 1.30
N LEU A 45 20.81 2.44 2.14
CA LEU A 45 20.48 3.60 2.98
C LEU A 45 21.27 4.86 2.60
N GLY A 46 22.29 4.73 1.74
CA GLY A 46 23.24 5.78 1.43
C GLY A 46 24.35 5.89 2.49
N PRO A 47 25.30 6.84 2.34
CA PRO A 47 26.36 7.06 3.32
C PRO A 47 25.81 7.37 4.71
N ALA A 48 26.42 6.82 5.75
CA ALA A 48 25.97 6.96 7.14
C ALA A 48 25.84 8.43 7.60
N GLU A 49 26.76 9.29 7.16
CA GLU A 49 26.74 10.72 7.46
C GLU A 49 25.51 11.43 6.89
N GLN A 50 25.17 11.11 5.64
CA GLN A 50 24.02 11.69 4.95
C GLN A 50 22.71 11.18 5.56
N TYR A 51 22.65 9.88 5.85
CA TYR A 51 21.52 9.28 6.55
C TYR A 51 21.30 9.91 7.94
N ALA A 52 22.37 10.18 8.69
CA ALA A 52 22.29 10.82 10.00
C ALA A 52 21.90 12.30 9.92
N ALA A 53 22.30 13.02 8.88
CA ALA A 53 21.85 14.38 8.61
C ALA A 53 20.34 14.41 8.32
N ASP A 54 19.86 13.55 7.43
CA ASP A 54 18.44 13.43 7.08
C ASP A 54 17.58 13.09 8.30
N LEU A 55 18.09 12.20 9.18
CA LEU A 55 17.43 11.81 10.41
C LEU A 55 17.35 12.96 11.43
N ARG A 56 18.40 13.78 11.55
CA ARG A 56 18.38 14.99 12.40
C ARG A 56 17.38 16.01 11.88
N ASP A 57 17.38 16.28 10.58
CA ASP A 57 16.46 17.24 9.97
C ASP A 57 15.00 16.80 10.13
N ALA A 58 14.73 15.49 10.02
CA ALA A 58 13.41 14.93 10.23
C ALA A 58 12.92 15.04 11.69
N LEU A 59 13.82 14.94 12.67
CA LEU A 59 13.49 14.94 14.10
C LEU A 59 13.50 16.33 14.74
N THR A 60 14.26 17.27 14.18
CA THR A 60 14.39 18.64 14.71
C THR A 60 13.33 19.59 14.13
N GLY A 61 12.61 19.17 13.09
CA GLY A 61 11.40 19.85 12.59
C GLY A 61 11.62 21.19 11.88
N ASP A 62 12.88 21.62 11.69
CA ASP A 62 13.21 22.99 11.29
C ASP A 62 13.92 23.09 9.93
N ALA A 63 13.55 22.24 8.96
CA ALA A 63 14.15 22.28 7.62
C ALA A 63 13.20 22.86 6.55
N PRO A 64 13.59 23.97 5.87
CA PRO A 64 12.97 24.40 4.62
C PRO A 64 13.17 23.34 3.54
N ALA A 65 12.17 23.22 2.68
CA ALA A 65 12.06 22.22 1.64
C ALA A 65 13.09 22.34 0.51
N ALA A 66 14.29 21.76 0.66
CA ALA A 66 15.25 21.45 -0.42
C ALA A 66 16.28 20.44 0.14
N ASP A 67 16.85 19.45 -0.53
CA ASP A 67 16.79 19.02 -1.92
C ASP A 67 17.31 17.56 -1.93
N SER A 68 16.43 16.60 -2.25
CA SER A 68 16.68 15.15 -2.53
C SER A 68 15.39 14.33 -2.44
N ARG A 69 14.22 14.97 -2.62
CA ARG A 69 12.91 14.33 -2.54
C ARG A 69 12.21 14.54 -3.87
N LEU A 70 11.97 13.46 -4.61
CA LEU A 70 11.14 13.52 -5.79
C LEU A 70 9.72 13.92 -5.34
N ARG A 71 9.37 15.19 -5.48
CA ARG A 71 8.06 15.72 -5.10
C ARG A 71 7.17 15.71 -6.32
N VAL A 72 6.12 14.90 -6.30
CA VAL A 72 5.03 15.00 -7.27
C VAL A 72 3.86 15.67 -6.56
N LEU A 73 3.39 16.81 -7.08
CA LEU A 73 2.23 17.56 -6.58
C LEU A 73 2.34 18.01 -5.09
N GLY A 74 3.55 18.34 -4.62
CA GLY A 74 3.76 18.79 -3.24
C GLY A 74 3.69 17.68 -2.18
N VAL A 75 3.51 16.44 -2.60
CA VAL A 75 3.56 15.24 -1.74
C VAL A 75 4.98 14.67 -1.81
N PRO A 76 5.66 14.46 -0.66
CA PRO A 76 6.95 13.77 -0.65
C PRO A 76 6.73 12.30 -1.08
N LEU A 77 7.27 11.88 -2.23
CA LEU A 77 7.41 10.46 -2.54
C LEU A 77 8.66 9.93 -1.84
N GLU A 78 8.45 9.07 -0.85
CA GLU A 78 9.46 8.14 -0.35
C GLU A 78 9.78 7.11 -1.46
N LEU A 79 11.03 7.05 -1.91
CA LEU A 79 11.52 6.02 -2.85
C LEU A 79 11.84 4.69 -2.14
N ARG A 80 11.73 4.65 -0.80
CA ARG A 80 11.53 3.41 -0.04
C ARG A 80 10.12 2.92 -0.35
N GLY A 81 9.99 2.23 -1.48
CA GLY A 81 8.71 1.91 -2.06
C GLY A 81 7.82 1.02 -1.17
N PRO A 82 6.64 0.60 -1.67
CA PRO A 82 5.75 -0.42 -1.06
C PRO A 82 6.38 -1.83 -0.94
N VAL A 83 7.70 -1.91 -0.84
CA VAL A 83 8.57 -3.05 -1.12
C VAL A 83 9.12 -3.69 0.16
N SER A 84 9.21 -2.98 1.29
CA SER A 84 9.61 -3.59 2.56
C SER A 84 8.50 -4.46 3.14
N ALA A 85 8.87 -5.62 3.71
CA ALA A 85 7.92 -6.50 4.40
C ALA A 85 7.23 -5.77 5.56
N GLU A 86 7.95 -4.86 6.22
CA GLU A 86 7.47 -4.06 7.34
C GLU A 86 6.36 -3.05 6.98
N VAL A 87 6.39 -2.47 5.77
CA VAL A 87 5.29 -1.61 5.30
C VAL A 87 4.05 -2.45 4.90
N ARG A 88 4.28 -3.71 4.46
CA ARG A 88 3.20 -4.64 4.10
C ARG A 88 2.48 -5.20 5.31
N SER A 89 3.20 -5.63 6.35
CA SER A 89 2.61 -6.09 7.61
C SER A 89 1.74 -5.01 8.27
N ARG A 90 2.09 -3.73 8.12
CA ARG A 90 1.26 -2.61 8.63
C ARG A 90 -0.01 -2.36 7.81
N THR A 91 -0.04 -2.79 6.55
CA THR A 91 -1.22 -2.65 5.68
C THR A 91 -2.19 -3.81 5.88
N TRP A 92 -1.69 -4.98 6.24
CA TRP A 92 -2.49 -6.17 6.47
C TRP A 92 -1.97 -6.92 7.70
N ASP A 93 -2.66 -6.71 8.82
CA ASP A 93 -2.46 -7.44 10.08
C ASP A 93 -3.85 -7.58 10.74
N PRO A 94 -4.55 -8.71 10.53
CA PRO A 94 -5.87 -8.98 11.10
C PRO A 94 -5.89 -9.10 12.62
N ASP A 95 -4.77 -9.48 13.24
CA ASP A 95 -4.64 -9.66 14.69
C ASP A 95 -4.41 -8.32 15.41
N SER A 96 -3.96 -7.29 14.68
CA SER A 96 -3.78 -5.96 15.23
C SER A 96 -5.08 -5.32 15.72
N PRO A 97 -5.11 -4.76 16.94
CA PRO A 97 -6.23 -3.93 17.38
C PRO A 97 -6.24 -2.54 16.72
N ARG A 98 -5.16 -2.13 16.05
CA ARG A 98 -4.94 -0.76 15.53
C ARG A 98 -5.37 -0.63 14.07
N LEU A 99 -6.35 0.24 13.82
CA LEU A 99 -6.79 0.59 12.45
C LEU A 99 -5.83 1.55 11.75
N LEU A 100 -5.21 2.45 12.50
CA LEU A 100 -4.31 3.46 11.98
C LEU A 100 -2.91 3.15 12.51
N VAL A 101 -1.97 2.92 11.60
CA VAL A 101 -0.59 2.59 11.92
C VAL A 101 0.32 3.73 11.43
N PRO A 102 1.19 4.31 12.27
CA PRO A 102 2.11 5.37 11.85
C PRO A 102 3.06 4.90 10.73
N ARG A 103 3.33 5.76 9.74
CA ARG A 103 4.44 5.55 8.79
C ARG A 103 5.76 5.98 9.43
N LEU A 104 6.76 5.10 9.43
CA LEU A 104 8.15 5.47 9.68
C LEU A 104 8.73 6.01 8.37
N PHE A 105 8.95 7.33 8.35
CA PHE A 105 9.39 8.19 7.23
C PHE A 105 8.28 8.63 6.25
N GLY A 106 7.98 9.94 6.28
CA GLY A 106 6.92 10.59 5.51
C GLY A 106 5.58 10.69 6.24
N ALA A 107 5.23 11.90 6.70
CA ALA A 107 4.02 12.20 7.46
C ALA A 107 2.75 11.45 6.97
N GLY A 108 2.05 10.80 7.89
CA GLY A 108 0.74 10.19 7.62
C GLY A 108 0.46 8.89 8.40
N TRP A 109 -0.79 8.47 8.32
CA TRP A 109 -1.30 7.21 8.87
C TRP A 109 -1.57 6.23 7.72
N THR A 110 -1.18 4.97 7.89
CA THR A 110 -1.63 3.87 7.03
C THR A 110 -2.86 3.23 7.66
N VAL A 111 -3.84 2.86 6.82
CA VAL A 111 -4.99 2.07 7.27
C VAL A 111 -4.60 0.60 7.23
N ASN A 112 -4.67 -0.09 8.37
CA ASN A 112 -4.56 -1.54 8.42
C ASN A 112 -5.87 -2.16 7.91
N LEU A 113 -5.82 -2.69 6.70
CA LEU A 113 -6.96 -3.31 6.02
C LEU A 113 -7.38 -4.63 6.67
N GLY A 114 -6.46 -5.35 7.32
CA GLY A 114 -6.76 -6.57 8.09
C GLY A 114 -7.63 -6.25 9.31
N ALA A 115 -7.14 -5.35 10.16
CA ALA A 115 -7.90 -4.85 11.31
C ALA A 115 -9.25 -4.23 10.91
N LEU A 116 -9.28 -3.50 9.79
CA LEU A 116 -10.52 -2.93 9.25
C LEU A 116 -11.51 -4.02 8.81
N ALA A 117 -11.04 -5.06 8.11
CA ALA A 117 -11.89 -6.18 7.68
C ALA A 117 -12.46 -6.96 8.87
N VAL A 118 -11.67 -7.18 9.92
CA VAL A 118 -12.13 -7.81 11.18
C VAL A 118 -13.20 -6.95 11.86
N ARG A 119 -12.97 -5.64 12.00
CA ARG A 119 -13.96 -4.73 12.62
C ARG A 119 -15.27 -4.64 11.84
N LEU A 120 -15.20 -4.73 10.52
CA LEU A 120 -16.38 -4.80 9.64
C LEU A 120 -17.01 -6.20 9.59
N ARG A 121 -16.51 -7.17 10.38
CA ARG A 121 -16.96 -8.57 10.41
C ARG A 121 -16.92 -9.25 9.04
N LEU A 122 -16.00 -8.81 8.18
CA LEU A 122 -15.81 -9.37 6.85
C LEU A 122 -15.03 -10.68 6.89
N ILE A 123 -14.12 -10.78 7.86
CA ILE A 123 -13.24 -11.93 8.14
C ILE A 123 -13.09 -12.07 9.66
N ARG A 124 -12.69 -13.25 10.13
CA ARG A 124 -12.16 -13.47 11.48
C ARG A 124 -10.63 -13.30 11.48
N PRO A 125 -10.00 -13.00 12.63
CA PRO A 125 -8.54 -12.96 12.72
C PRO A 125 -7.88 -14.25 12.21
N ASP A 126 -8.44 -15.41 12.63
CA ASP A 126 -7.94 -16.75 12.24
C ASP A 126 -8.21 -17.15 10.77
N ASP A 127 -8.97 -16.36 10.01
CA ASP A 127 -9.30 -16.68 8.62
C ASP A 127 -8.12 -16.42 7.66
N ALA A 128 -7.10 -15.68 8.10
CA ALA A 128 -5.94 -15.26 7.29
C ALA A 128 -4.69 -16.12 7.50
N THR A 129 -4.86 -17.42 7.78
CA THR A 129 -3.75 -18.37 7.94
C THR A 129 -3.13 -18.78 6.60
N SER A 130 -1.85 -19.18 6.62
CA SER A 130 -1.12 -19.67 5.44
C SER A 130 -1.87 -20.78 4.72
N ASP A 131 -2.46 -21.70 5.48
CA ASP A 131 -3.22 -22.86 4.99
C ASP A 131 -4.47 -22.46 4.18
N VAL A 132 -5.15 -21.39 4.59
CA VAL A 132 -6.31 -20.86 3.87
C VAL A 132 -5.86 -20.12 2.61
N LEU A 133 -4.78 -19.33 2.73
CA LEU A 133 -4.20 -18.56 1.64
C LEU A 133 -3.69 -19.45 0.50
N ASP A 134 -3.10 -20.60 0.83
CA ASP A 134 -2.64 -21.60 -0.14
C ASP A 134 -3.79 -22.28 -0.90
N ARG A 135 -4.99 -22.30 -0.31
CA ARG A 135 -6.22 -22.83 -0.93
C ARG A 135 -6.97 -21.80 -1.78
N VAL A 136 -6.52 -20.54 -1.80
CA VAL A 136 -7.16 -19.49 -2.63
C VAL A 136 -7.01 -19.82 -4.12
N PRO A 137 -8.12 -19.81 -4.91
CA PRO A 137 -8.04 -20.08 -6.33
C PRO A 137 -7.11 -19.10 -7.07
N LYS A 138 -6.21 -19.62 -7.92
CA LYS A 138 -5.30 -18.81 -8.74
C LYS A 138 -6.03 -17.76 -9.60
N SER A 139 -7.24 -18.07 -10.06
CA SER A 139 -8.11 -17.15 -10.80
C SER A 139 -8.59 -15.98 -9.95
N ALA A 140 -8.90 -16.19 -8.67
CA ALA A 140 -9.30 -15.14 -7.74
C ALA A 140 -8.14 -14.18 -7.46
N VAL A 141 -6.93 -14.71 -7.23
CA VAL A 141 -5.72 -13.87 -7.06
C VAL A 141 -5.40 -13.10 -8.33
N SER A 142 -5.52 -13.73 -9.49
CA SER A 142 -5.27 -13.07 -10.78
C SER A 142 -6.30 -11.97 -11.05
N GLY A 143 -7.59 -12.22 -10.76
CA GLY A 143 -8.64 -11.21 -10.85
C GLY A 143 -8.37 -10.02 -9.94
N ALA A 144 -7.98 -10.27 -8.69
CA ALA A 144 -7.59 -9.23 -7.74
C ALA A 144 -6.42 -8.37 -8.25
N GLN A 145 -5.40 -8.99 -8.87
CA GLN A 145 -4.28 -8.26 -9.46
C GLN A 145 -4.65 -7.43 -10.70
N LEU A 146 -5.71 -7.79 -11.43
CA LEU A 146 -6.17 -7.03 -12.59
C LEU A 146 -6.95 -5.75 -12.21
N VAL A 147 -7.57 -5.70 -11.02
CA VAL A 147 -8.34 -4.54 -10.55
C VAL A 147 -7.53 -3.24 -10.59
N PRO A 148 -6.35 -3.11 -9.95
CA PRO A 148 -5.58 -1.87 -9.99
C PRO A 148 -5.11 -1.51 -11.40
N LEU A 149 -4.83 -2.51 -12.27
CA LEU A 149 -4.49 -2.26 -13.67
C LEU A 149 -5.66 -1.68 -14.45
N ALA A 150 -6.86 -2.22 -14.28
CA ALA A 150 -8.06 -1.72 -14.95
C ALA A 150 -8.35 -0.26 -14.57
N ILE A 151 -8.25 0.06 -13.28
CA ILE A 151 -8.43 1.43 -12.77
C ILE A 151 -7.35 2.37 -13.32
N ALA A 152 -6.08 1.96 -13.27
CA ALA A 152 -4.98 2.77 -13.79
C ALA A 152 -5.08 2.98 -15.32
N ALA A 153 -5.50 1.96 -16.06
CA ALA A 153 -5.77 2.06 -17.50
C ALA A 153 -6.92 3.03 -17.79
N ALA A 154 -7.97 3.04 -16.97
CA ALA A 154 -9.05 4.02 -17.09
C ALA A 154 -8.55 5.46 -16.86
N ALA A 155 -7.65 5.69 -15.89
CA ALA A 155 -7.02 7.00 -15.68
C ALA A 155 -6.19 7.45 -16.89
N ALA A 156 -5.32 6.56 -17.38
CA ALA A 156 -4.46 6.84 -18.52
C ALA A 156 -5.28 7.09 -19.81
N GLY A 157 -6.30 6.26 -20.06
CA GLY A 157 -7.21 6.40 -21.19
C GLY A 157 -8.01 7.72 -21.11
N SER A 158 -8.52 8.07 -19.92
CA SER A 158 -9.23 9.34 -19.70
C SER A 158 -8.33 10.54 -19.99
N LEU A 159 -7.08 10.50 -19.53
CA LEU A 159 -6.11 11.56 -19.80
C LEU A 159 -5.77 11.65 -21.30
N ALA A 160 -5.50 10.52 -21.95
CA ALA A 160 -5.17 10.45 -23.37
C ALA A 160 -6.30 11.04 -24.23
N LEU A 161 -7.55 10.68 -23.94
CA LEU A 161 -8.73 11.21 -24.64
C LEU A 161 -8.93 12.70 -24.39
N ALA A 162 -8.61 13.20 -23.19
CA ALA A 162 -8.76 14.61 -22.86
C ALA A 162 -7.57 15.49 -23.29
N TRP A 163 -6.40 14.90 -23.57
CA TRP A 163 -5.12 15.60 -23.67
C TRP A 163 -5.11 16.79 -24.62
N ARG A 164 -5.68 16.62 -25.82
CA ARG A 164 -5.73 17.66 -26.86
C ARG A 164 -6.61 18.86 -26.48
N GLY A 165 -7.63 18.64 -25.64
CA GLY A 165 -8.54 19.69 -25.18
C GLY A 165 -8.13 20.35 -23.87
N LEU A 166 -7.03 19.91 -23.24
CA LEU A 166 -6.57 20.47 -21.99
C LEU A 166 -5.76 21.76 -22.22
N PRO A 167 -6.02 22.84 -21.44
CA PRO A 167 -5.19 24.03 -21.44
C PRO A 167 -3.77 23.70 -20.93
N ASP A 168 -2.79 24.54 -21.26
CA ASP A 168 -1.40 24.32 -20.82
C ASP A 168 -1.25 24.38 -19.29
N ARG A 169 -2.14 25.12 -18.61
CA ARG A 169 -2.25 25.18 -17.16
C ARG A 169 -3.56 24.54 -16.68
N VAL A 170 -3.44 23.54 -15.83
CA VAL A 170 -4.55 22.76 -15.25
C VAL A 170 -4.54 22.83 -13.73
N ALA A 171 -5.63 22.42 -13.09
CA ALA A 171 -5.70 22.30 -11.64
C ALA A 171 -4.67 21.29 -11.11
N THR A 172 -3.87 21.72 -10.12
CA THR A 172 -2.89 20.88 -9.41
C THR A 172 -3.25 20.63 -7.95
N GLY A 173 -4.28 21.32 -7.44
CA GLY A 173 -4.75 21.17 -6.07
C GLY A 173 -6.21 21.57 -5.92
N PHE A 174 -6.88 20.91 -4.98
CA PHE A 174 -8.25 21.20 -4.60
C PHE A 174 -8.35 21.36 -3.08
N GLY A 175 -9.08 22.38 -2.63
CA GLY A 175 -9.38 22.57 -1.21
C GLY A 175 -10.51 21.66 -0.74
N LEU A 176 -10.74 21.61 0.58
CA LEU A 176 -11.78 20.78 1.21
C LEU A 176 -13.19 21.03 0.63
N GLY A 177 -13.48 22.26 0.21
CA GLY A 177 -14.75 22.63 -0.43
C GLY A 177 -14.88 22.21 -1.90
N GLY A 178 -13.95 21.40 -2.43
CA GLY A 178 -13.92 20.90 -3.80
C GLY A 178 -13.51 21.92 -4.87
N ARG A 179 -13.10 23.12 -4.45
CA ARG A 179 -12.67 24.20 -5.36
C ARG A 179 -11.17 24.12 -5.62
N ARG A 180 -10.75 24.52 -6.81
CA ARG A 180 -9.35 24.61 -7.20
C ARG A 180 -8.58 25.59 -6.31
N THR A 181 -7.43 25.17 -5.82
CA THR A 181 -6.52 25.99 -4.98
C THR A 181 -5.20 26.31 -5.67
N GLY A 182 -4.81 25.53 -6.68
CA GLY A 182 -3.56 25.72 -7.41
C GLY A 182 -3.68 25.36 -8.90
N THR A 183 -2.79 25.94 -9.70
CA THR A 183 -2.64 25.60 -11.13
C THR A 183 -1.19 25.26 -11.44
N GLY A 184 -0.98 24.45 -12.46
CA GLY A 184 0.35 24.08 -12.94
C GLY A 184 0.30 23.45 -14.31
N SER A 185 1.44 23.02 -14.84
CA SER A 185 1.52 22.45 -16.18
C SER A 185 0.61 21.22 -16.34
N ARG A 186 -0.05 21.06 -17.49
CA ARG A 186 -0.78 19.84 -17.87
C ARG A 186 0.08 18.57 -17.81
N ARG A 187 1.41 18.71 -17.93
CA ARG A 187 2.36 17.59 -17.78
C ARG A 187 2.34 16.98 -16.37
N SER A 188 1.89 17.71 -15.36
CA SER A 188 1.72 17.18 -14.00
C SER A 188 0.73 16.01 -13.92
N LEU A 189 -0.23 15.92 -14.87
CA LEU A 189 -1.16 14.80 -14.96
C LEU A 189 -0.48 13.47 -15.36
N ILE A 190 0.66 13.53 -16.05
CA ILE A 190 1.46 12.33 -16.34
C ILE A 190 1.96 11.74 -15.02
N ALA A 191 2.47 12.59 -14.13
CA ALA A 191 2.93 12.16 -12.83
C ALA A 191 1.76 11.67 -11.95
N ALA A 192 0.60 12.31 -12.03
CA ALA A 192 -0.62 11.83 -11.35
C ALA A 192 -1.03 10.42 -11.82
N VAL A 193 -1.00 10.15 -13.13
CA VAL A 193 -1.26 8.80 -13.68
C VAL A 193 -0.18 7.80 -13.22
N ALA A 194 1.09 8.21 -13.22
CA ALA A 194 2.20 7.34 -12.81
C ALA A 194 2.06 6.85 -11.36
N VAL A 195 1.54 7.69 -10.45
CA VAL A 195 1.25 7.32 -9.05
C VAL A 195 0.29 6.13 -8.95
N GLY A 196 -0.66 5.98 -9.87
CA GLY A 196 -1.57 4.83 -9.93
C GLY A 196 -1.00 3.66 -10.73
N ALA A 197 -0.42 3.95 -11.89
CA ALA A 197 0.01 2.92 -12.85
C ALA A 197 1.25 2.14 -12.41
N VAL A 198 2.24 2.81 -11.81
CA VAL A 198 3.50 2.14 -11.41
C VAL A 198 3.26 1.08 -10.32
N PRO A 199 2.53 1.37 -9.22
CA PRO A 199 2.17 0.34 -8.24
C PRO A 199 1.31 -0.77 -8.83
N ALA A 200 0.38 -0.45 -9.73
CA ALA A 200 -0.48 -1.45 -10.39
C ALA A 200 0.31 -2.44 -11.24
N LEU A 201 1.32 -1.97 -11.99
CA LEU A 201 2.25 -2.81 -12.74
C LEU A 201 3.14 -3.63 -11.80
N TRP A 202 3.64 -3.01 -10.74
CA TRP A 202 4.48 -3.69 -9.77
C TRP A 202 3.73 -4.81 -9.01
N ALA A 203 2.43 -4.64 -8.75
CA ALA A 203 1.57 -5.65 -8.15
C ALA A 203 1.42 -6.93 -9.00
N GLN A 204 1.85 -6.92 -10.27
CA GLN A 204 1.82 -8.10 -11.15
C GLN A 204 2.95 -9.10 -10.88
N ARG A 205 3.93 -8.76 -10.04
CA ARG A 205 5.03 -9.69 -9.69
C ARG A 205 4.46 -10.95 -9.02
N ARG A 206 4.76 -12.12 -9.60
CA ARG A 206 4.21 -13.43 -9.18
C ARG A 206 5.13 -14.25 -8.26
N ARG A 207 6.39 -13.84 -8.07
CA ARG A 207 7.41 -14.58 -7.31
C ARG A 207 7.32 -14.37 -5.78
N VAL A 208 6.15 -14.03 -5.27
CA VAL A 208 5.93 -13.70 -3.85
C VAL A 208 4.70 -14.45 -3.32
N PRO A 209 4.59 -14.66 -2.00
CA PRO A 209 3.46 -15.36 -1.37
C PRO A 209 2.10 -14.77 -1.78
N VAL A 210 1.04 -15.59 -1.70
CA VAL A 210 -0.33 -15.17 -2.10
C VAL A 210 -0.79 -13.95 -1.32
N GLU A 211 -0.56 -13.92 -0.02
CA GLU A 211 -0.86 -12.78 0.85
C GLU A 211 -0.20 -11.50 0.33
N ASP A 212 1.11 -11.54 0.11
CA ASP A 212 1.89 -10.44 -0.44
C ASP A 212 1.32 -9.94 -1.78
N ARG A 213 0.84 -10.83 -2.65
CA ARG A 213 0.21 -10.44 -3.92
C ARG A 213 -1.09 -9.69 -3.70
N LEU A 214 -1.93 -10.15 -2.77
CA LEU A 214 -3.22 -9.52 -2.45
C LEU A 214 -3.03 -8.16 -1.76
N VAL A 215 -2.09 -8.06 -0.81
CA VAL A 215 -1.74 -6.79 -0.15
C VAL A 215 -1.22 -5.77 -1.16
N ARG A 216 -0.34 -6.18 -2.07
CA ARG A 216 0.16 -5.29 -3.14
C ARG A 216 -0.97 -4.83 -4.07
N ALA A 217 -1.85 -5.74 -4.46
CA ALA A 217 -2.99 -5.41 -5.32
C ALA A 217 -3.95 -4.42 -4.63
N ALA A 218 -4.22 -4.59 -3.34
CA ALA A 218 -5.07 -3.67 -2.57
C ALA A 218 -4.44 -2.28 -2.41
N SER A 219 -3.17 -2.20 -2.02
CA SER A 219 -2.44 -0.93 -1.92
C SER A 219 -2.40 -0.21 -3.27
N ALA A 220 -2.14 -0.94 -4.36
CA ALA A 220 -2.18 -0.40 -5.71
C ALA A 220 -3.59 0.07 -6.11
N THR A 221 -4.65 -0.61 -5.64
CA THR A 221 -6.04 -0.23 -5.92
C THR A 221 -6.40 1.11 -5.29
N THR A 222 -5.98 1.36 -4.05
CA THR A 222 -6.16 2.66 -3.39
C THR A 222 -5.46 3.78 -4.17
N LEU A 223 -4.18 3.58 -4.53
CA LEU A 223 -3.39 4.57 -5.27
C LEU A 223 -3.95 4.83 -6.69
N ALA A 224 -4.35 3.78 -7.39
CA ALA A 224 -4.98 3.89 -8.71
C ALA A 224 -6.33 4.64 -8.63
N THR A 225 -7.13 4.40 -7.60
CA THR A 225 -8.41 5.10 -7.38
C THR A 225 -8.20 6.59 -7.12
N LEU A 226 -7.24 6.94 -6.26
CA LEU A 226 -6.85 8.33 -5.99
C LEU A 226 -6.33 9.02 -7.25
N SER A 227 -5.41 8.37 -7.96
CA SER A 227 -4.86 8.85 -9.24
C SER A 227 -5.95 9.12 -10.27
N THR A 228 -6.87 8.17 -10.47
CA THR A 228 -8.00 8.30 -11.40
C THR A 228 -8.89 9.49 -11.02
N SER A 229 -9.15 9.67 -9.74
CA SER A 229 -10.00 10.75 -9.24
C SER A 229 -9.35 12.13 -9.40
N VAL A 230 -8.02 12.24 -9.21
CA VAL A 230 -7.26 13.46 -9.52
C VAL A 230 -7.36 13.78 -11.02
N VAL A 231 -7.11 12.80 -11.89
CA VAL A 231 -7.20 12.99 -13.35
C VAL A 231 -8.61 13.41 -13.76
N ALA A 232 -9.65 12.73 -13.27
CA ALA A 232 -11.04 13.04 -13.56
C ALA A 232 -11.41 14.45 -13.06
N ALA A 233 -11.06 14.80 -11.83
CA ALA A 233 -11.34 16.12 -11.26
C ALA A 233 -10.68 17.24 -12.07
N THR A 234 -9.41 17.07 -12.46
CA THR A 234 -8.70 18.07 -13.25
C THR A 234 -9.24 18.20 -14.67
N VAL A 235 -9.58 17.08 -15.32
CA VAL A 235 -10.21 17.11 -16.66
C VAL A 235 -11.58 17.79 -16.62
N LEU A 236 -12.38 17.52 -15.58
CA LEU A 236 -13.69 18.14 -15.40
C LEU A 236 -13.58 19.62 -15.03
N ASP A 237 -12.60 20.01 -14.21
CA ASP A 237 -12.31 21.42 -13.92
C ASP A 237 -11.93 22.20 -15.18
N ALA A 238 -11.07 21.64 -16.04
CA ALA A 238 -10.69 22.25 -17.30
C ALA A 238 -11.89 22.49 -18.23
N ARG A 239 -12.88 21.58 -18.23
CA ARG A 239 -14.11 21.70 -19.04
C ARG A 239 -15.17 22.58 -18.39
N ARG A 240 -15.25 22.58 -17.06
CA ARG A 240 -16.30 23.24 -16.26
C ARG A 240 -15.69 23.89 -15.00
N PRO A 241 -15.00 25.03 -15.12
CA PRO A 241 -14.15 25.61 -14.06
C PRO A 241 -14.91 26.18 -12.85
N ARG A 242 -16.25 26.23 -12.89
CA ARG A 242 -17.08 26.65 -11.76
C ARG A 242 -17.55 25.48 -10.87
N GLY A 243 -17.23 24.24 -11.24
CA GLY A 243 -17.63 23.05 -10.50
C GLY A 243 -16.80 22.79 -9.24
N ARG A 244 -17.36 21.98 -8.33
CA ARG A 244 -16.67 21.51 -7.11
C ARG A 244 -16.03 20.14 -7.34
N TRP A 245 -15.28 19.99 -8.43
CA TRP A 245 -14.75 18.70 -8.88
C TRP A 245 -13.76 18.07 -7.90
N GLY A 246 -13.17 18.86 -7.01
CA GLY A 246 -12.34 18.35 -5.92
C GLY A 246 -13.07 17.44 -4.94
N LEU A 247 -14.41 17.46 -4.90
CA LEU A 247 -15.20 16.50 -4.12
C LEU A 247 -14.99 15.04 -4.57
N LEU A 248 -14.56 14.83 -5.82
CA LEU A 248 -14.16 13.50 -6.30
C LEU A 248 -12.96 12.97 -5.49
N LEU A 249 -12.00 13.82 -5.08
CA LEU A 249 -10.88 13.38 -4.24
C LEU A 249 -11.37 12.96 -2.85
N ALA A 250 -12.35 13.68 -2.28
CA ALA A 250 -12.94 13.33 -0.99
C ALA A 250 -13.69 11.98 -1.06
N ALA A 251 -14.42 11.73 -2.15
CA ALA A 251 -15.11 10.45 -2.38
C ALA A 251 -14.15 9.30 -2.73
N ALA A 252 -12.99 9.60 -3.31
CA ALA A 252 -12.01 8.61 -3.75
C ALA A 252 -11.38 7.82 -2.60
N LEU A 253 -11.20 8.44 -1.43
CA LEU A 253 -10.64 7.78 -0.26
C LEU A 253 -11.51 6.61 0.23
N PRO A 254 -12.79 6.81 0.61
CA PRO A 254 -13.64 5.70 1.04
C PRO A 254 -13.89 4.69 -0.09
N ALA A 255 -14.05 5.14 -1.34
CA ALA A 255 -14.21 4.24 -2.48
C ALA A 255 -12.96 3.36 -2.72
N GLY A 256 -11.78 3.96 -2.65
CA GLY A 256 -10.50 3.26 -2.80
C GLY A 256 -10.26 2.26 -1.67
N LEU A 257 -10.58 2.61 -0.42
CA LEU A 257 -10.50 1.69 0.72
C LEU A 257 -11.49 0.53 0.59
N ALA A 258 -12.72 0.80 0.18
CA ALA A 258 -13.72 -0.26 -0.05
C ALA A 258 -13.29 -1.22 -1.18
N ALA A 259 -12.75 -0.68 -2.28
CA ALA A 259 -12.22 -1.48 -3.38
C ALA A 259 -11.00 -2.30 -2.94
N ALA A 260 -10.07 -1.71 -2.18
CA ALA A 260 -8.89 -2.39 -1.63
C ALA A 260 -9.29 -3.53 -0.68
N LEU A 261 -10.29 -3.32 0.18
CA LEU A 261 -10.85 -4.38 1.02
C LEU A 261 -11.44 -5.52 0.17
N ALA A 262 -12.23 -5.19 -0.85
CA ALA A 262 -12.81 -6.20 -1.74
C ALA A 262 -11.74 -7.03 -2.45
N VAL A 263 -10.64 -6.41 -2.87
CA VAL A 263 -9.50 -7.05 -3.54
C VAL A 263 -8.82 -8.11 -2.66
N ILE A 264 -8.82 -7.96 -1.33
CA ILE A 264 -8.26 -8.98 -0.42
C ILE A 264 -9.33 -9.94 0.09
N VAL A 265 -10.47 -9.42 0.54
CA VAL A 265 -11.51 -10.21 1.22
C VAL A 265 -12.20 -11.20 0.27
N LEU A 266 -12.43 -10.83 -0.99
CA LEU A 266 -13.13 -11.73 -1.93
C LEU A 266 -12.31 -12.98 -2.26
N PRO A 267 -11.00 -12.89 -2.61
CA PRO A 267 -10.16 -14.07 -2.75
C PRO A 267 -10.07 -14.91 -1.47
N LEU A 268 -9.93 -14.28 -0.30
CA LEU A 268 -9.86 -15.00 0.96
C LEU A 268 -11.14 -15.81 1.25
N ARG A 269 -12.32 -15.19 1.04
CA ARG A 269 -13.60 -15.89 1.14
C ARG A 269 -13.76 -17.03 0.14
N ALA A 270 -13.13 -16.94 -1.04
CA ALA A 270 -13.11 -18.04 -2.00
C ALA A 270 -12.22 -19.20 -1.52
N GLY A 271 -11.08 -18.89 -0.88
CA GLY A 271 -10.21 -19.87 -0.21
C GLY A 271 -10.92 -20.61 0.93
N LEU A 272 -11.55 -19.87 1.85
CA LEU A 272 -12.33 -20.45 2.96
C LEU A 272 -13.44 -21.40 2.48
N ARG A 273 -14.21 -20.98 1.46
CA ARG A 273 -15.24 -21.83 0.85
C ARG A 273 -14.69 -23.10 0.22
N ARG A 274 -13.41 -23.12 -0.19
CA ARG A 274 -12.75 -24.32 -0.71
C ARG A 274 -12.31 -25.22 0.43
N ALA A 275 -11.61 -24.66 1.42
CA ALA A 275 -11.20 -25.39 2.62
C ALA A 275 -12.38 -26.11 3.30
N TRP A 276 -13.52 -25.43 3.44
CA TRP A 276 -14.72 -26.03 4.02
C TRP A 276 -15.41 -27.08 3.14
N ARG A 277 -15.18 -27.08 1.83
CA ARG A 277 -15.70 -28.14 0.94
C ARG A 277 -14.82 -29.38 1.04
N ASP A 278 -13.51 -29.19 1.07
CA ASP A 278 -12.54 -30.27 1.16
C ASP A 278 -12.70 -31.02 2.49
N ALA A 279 -12.78 -30.30 3.62
CA ALA A 279 -13.02 -30.91 4.94
C ALA A 279 -14.34 -31.68 5.05
N ARG A 280 -15.40 -31.23 4.36
CA ARG A 280 -16.68 -31.96 4.31
C ARG A 280 -16.60 -33.23 3.48
N ALA A 281 -15.83 -33.22 2.40
CA ALA A 281 -15.61 -34.39 1.56
C ALA A 281 -14.79 -35.45 2.29
N GLU A 282 -13.75 -35.03 3.02
CA GLU A 282 -12.93 -35.90 3.87
C GLU A 282 -13.76 -36.58 4.96
N GLY A 283 -14.54 -35.81 5.72
CA GLY A 283 -15.40 -36.38 6.77
C GLY A 283 -16.50 -37.31 6.23
N ALA A 284 -17.01 -37.05 5.02
CA ALA A 284 -17.96 -37.95 4.36
C ALA A 284 -17.30 -39.28 3.93
N ALA A 285 -16.06 -39.23 3.45
CA ALA A 285 -15.30 -40.42 3.07
C ALA A 285 -14.95 -41.30 4.29
N GLU A 286 -14.53 -40.69 5.41
CA GLU A 286 -14.25 -41.41 6.66
C GLU A 286 -15.52 -42.04 7.27
N GLY A 287 -16.64 -41.32 7.27
CA GLY A 287 -17.92 -41.85 7.74
C GLY A 287 -18.42 -43.03 6.90
N THR A 288 -18.20 -43.00 5.58
CA THR A 288 -18.56 -44.10 4.67
C THR A 288 -17.66 -45.33 4.92
N ALA A 289 -16.35 -45.11 5.12
CA ALA A 289 -15.40 -46.19 5.43
C ALA A 289 -15.68 -46.83 6.80
N ALA A 290 -16.03 -46.05 7.81
CA ALA A 290 -16.39 -46.55 9.14
C ALA A 290 -17.71 -47.35 9.12
N GLY A 291 -18.71 -46.90 8.34
CA GLY A 291 -19.96 -47.63 8.13
C GLY A 291 -19.76 -48.98 7.45
N ALA A 292 -18.94 -49.02 6.39
CA ALA A 292 -18.62 -50.25 5.67
C ALA A 292 -17.84 -51.25 6.54
N ALA A 293 -16.92 -50.77 7.39
CA ALA A 293 -16.18 -51.62 8.33
C ALA A 293 -17.11 -52.24 9.41
N ALA A 294 -18.09 -51.46 9.89
CA ALA A 294 -19.07 -51.94 10.87
C ALA A 294 -20.02 -53.00 10.29
N GLU A 295 -20.47 -52.86 9.04
CA GLU A 295 -21.29 -53.86 8.35
C GLU A 295 -20.51 -55.14 8.03
N SER A 296 -19.21 -55.05 7.74
CA SER A 296 -18.37 -56.24 7.48
C SER A 296 -18.01 -57.07 8.72
N SER A 297 -18.35 -56.58 9.92
CA SER A 297 -18.07 -57.25 11.20
C SER A 297 -19.32 -57.89 11.84
N GLN A 298 -20.47 -57.86 11.15
CA GLN A 298 -21.70 -58.59 11.50
C GLN A 298 -21.87 -59.82 10.61
#